data_AF-A0A2D7HWI3-F1
#
_entry.id   AF-A0A2D7HWI3-F1
#
_cell.length_a   1.000
_cell.length_b   1.000
_cell.length_c   1.000
_cell.angle_alpha   90.00
_cell.angle_beta   90.00
_cell.angle_gamma   90.00
#
_symmetry.space_group_name_H-M   'P 1'
#
loop_
_entity.id
_entity.type
_entity.pdbx_description
1 polymer ?
#
loop_
_entity_poly.entity_id
_entity_poly.type
_entity_poly.pdbx_seq_one_letter_code
_entity_poly.pdbx_strand_id
1 'polypeptide(L)'
;MPTKRHPSHHALRTLLGPILCLLEARQIVYQLTRKRIVLRYRGSFLGLLWTFILPGLTLAIYTLVFGVVLRSRWSPDESSTTQYALLLYLGLCVYWFVSDCLGEAPSLIRNHVNYVKKVVFPLEVLPWISVLDGLFQSAIRISVFLIAYFVFYGIPPWTLVLLPLVWLPICFWTLGISWVLAATGVFVRDLREIVGLILIGFMFLSPIFYSLDRVPESARFLLQLNPITLPVLQTRDVLYYGVIPDPALWSIITFASILFAWAGHALFMKSRGAFADVI
;
A
#
# COMPACT_ATOMS: atom_id res chain seq x y z
N MET A 1 -33.00 -28.54 19.44
CA MET A 1 -31.83 -28.61 20.34
C MET A 1 -30.69 -27.81 19.73
N PRO A 2 -30.30 -26.64 20.29
CA PRO A 2 -29.17 -25.88 19.78
C PRO A 2 -27.87 -26.54 20.27
N THR A 3 -27.05 -26.98 19.34
CA THR A 3 -25.73 -27.54 19.62
C THR A 3 -24.82 -26.44 20.18
N LYS A 4 -24.37 -26.63 21.41
CA LYS A 4 -23.34 -25.81 22.07
C LYS A 4 -22.09 -25.80 21.17
N ARG A 5 -21.84 -24.69 20.47
CA ARG A 5 -20.57 -24.45 19.76
C ARG A 5 -19.47 -24.30 20.80
N HIS A 6 -18.46 -25.16 20.73
CA HIS A 6 -17.29 -25.12 21.61
C HIS A 6 -16.58 -23.75 21.55
N PRO A 7 -16.21 -23.14 22.70
CA PRO A 7 -15.60 -21.81 22.75
C PRO A 7 -14.20 -21.73 22.09
N SER A 8 -13.49 -22.85 21.93
CA SER A 8 -12.15 -22.90 21.33
C SER A 8 -12.13 -22.56 19.82
N HIS A 9 -13.17 -22.93 19.07
CA HIS A 9 -13.26 -22.62 17.63
C HIS A 9 -13.56 -21.14 17.35
N HIS A 10 -14.24 -20.45 18.27
CA HIS A 10 -14.54 -19.03 18.13
C HIS A 10 -13.28 -18.17 18.36
N ALA A 11 -12.50 -18.51 19.39
CA ALA A 11 -11.25 -17.81 19.71
C ALA A 11 -10.20 -17.97 18.60
N LEU A 12 -10.00 -19.17 18.06
CA LEU A 12 -9.08 -19.41 16.93
C LEU A 12 -9.49 -18.68 15.64
N ARG A 13 -10.79 -18.62 15.35
CA ARG A 13 -11.32 -17.84 14.21
C ARG A 13 -11.20 -16.33 14.41
N THR A 14 -11.22 -15.87 15.65
CA THR A 14 -11.01 -14.46 15.95
C THR A 14 -9.52 -14.14 15.82
N LEU A 15 -8.62 -14.95 16.41
CA LEU A 15 -7.16 -14.77 16.38
C LEU A 15 -6.54 -14.84 14.98
N LEU A 16 -6.97 -15.77 14.12
CA LEU A 16 -6.45 -15.93 12.75
C LEU A 16 -7.39 -15.38 11.68
N GLY A 17 -8.43 -14.63 12.06
CA GLY A 17 -9.52 -14.18 11.18
C GLY A 17 -9.08 -13.56 9.85
N PRO A 18 -8.17 -12.55 9.85
CA PRO A 18 -7.71 -11.89 8.62
C PRO A 18 -7.12 -12.85 7.58
N ILE A 19 -6.32 -13.81 8.03
CA ILE A 19 -5.57 -14.75 7.17
C ILE A 19 -6.44 -15.94 6.80
N LEU A 20 -7.22 -16.48 7.75
CA LEU A 20 -8.16 -17.57 7.48
C LEU A 20 -9.22 -17.15 6.46
N CYS A 21 -9.73 -15.91 6.55
CA CYS A 21 -10.66 -15.38 5.57
C CYS A 21 -10.07 -15.40 4.15
N LEU A 22 -8.82 -14.95 4.00
CA LEU A 22 -8.12 -14.99 2.72
C LEU A 22 -7.98 -16.43 2.20
N LEU A 23 -7.66 -17.38 3.08
CA LEU A 23 -7.49 -18.79 2.70
C LEU A 23 -8.82 -19.46 2.31
N GLU A 24 -9.89 -19.23 3.06
CA GLU A 24 -11.24 -19.76 2.79
C GLU A 24 -11.84 -19.14 1.51
N ALA A 25 -11.65 -17.84 1.31
CA ALA A 25 -12.18 -17.11 0.16
C ALA A 25 -11.18 -16.96 -1.01
N ARG A 26 -10.05 -17.69 -1.01
CA ARG A 26 -8.93 -17.50 -1.95
C ARG A 26 -9.35 -17.45 -3.43
N GLN A 27 -10.30 -18.29 -3.81
CA GLN A 27 -10.76 -18.38 -5.20
C GLN A 27 -11.59 -17.17 -5.60
N ILE A 28 -12.42 -16.66 -4.68
CA ILE A 28 -13.18 -15.42 -4.85
C ILE A 28 -12.22 -14.23 -4.91
N VAL A 29 -11.27 -14.15 -3.98
CA VAL A 29 -10.24 -13.09 -3.92
C VAL A 29 -9.49 -13.05 -5.25
N TYR A 30 -8.99 -14.18 -5.73
CA TYR A 30 -8.23 -14.29 -6.97
C TYR A 30 -9.08 -13.86 -8.18
N GLN A 31 -10.32 -14.37 -8.30
CA GLN A 31 -11.20 -14.04 -9.42
C GLN A 31 -11.57 -12.55 -9.44
N LEU A 32 -11.88 -11.96 -8.28
CA LEU A 32 -12.24 -10.54 -8.19
C LEU A 32 -11.04 -9.63 -8.42
N THR A 33 -9.86 -9.99 -7.89
CA THR A 33 -8.61 -9.25 -8.14
C THR A 33 -8.25 -9.29 -9.61
N ARG A 34 -8.25 -10.48 -10.23
CA ARG A 34 -8.01 -10.63 -11.67
C ARG A 34 -9.01 -9.82 -12.50
N LYS A 35 -10.30 -9.90 -12.16
CA LYS A 35 -11.35 -9.13 -12.83
C LYS A 35 -11.09 -7.63 -12.72
N ARG A 36 -10.73 -7.13 -11.54
CA ARG A 36 -10.40 -5.72 -11.30
C ARG A 36 -9.23 -5.26 -12.17
N ILE A 37 -8.13 -6.01 -12.18
CA ILE A 37 -6.94 -5.72 -13.02
C ILE A 37 -7.32 -5.70 -14.50
N VAL A 38 -8.00 -6.75 -14.99
CA VAL A 38 -8.36 -6.85 -16.42
C VAL A 38 -9.31 -5.72 -16.84
N LEU A 39 -10.31 -5.39 -16.02
CA LEU A 39 -11.27 -4.33 -16.33
C LEU A 39 -10.62 -2.96 -16.40
N ARG A 40 -9.55 -2.71 -15.65
CA ARG A 40 -8.80 -1.44 -15.69
C ARG A 40 -8.18 -1.15 -17.07
N TYR A 41 -7.81 -2.19 -17.82
CA TYR A 41 -7.14 -2.06 -19.12
C TYR A 41 -8.03 -2.48 -20.31
N ARG A 42 -9.25 -2.95 -20.05
CA ARG A 42 -10.17 -3.41 -21.08
C ARG A 42 -10.77 -2.22 -21.83
N GLY A 43 -10.80 -2.31 -23.17
CA GLY A 43 -11.41 -1.29 -24.03
C GLY A 43 -10.53 -0.06 -24.31
N SER A 44 -9.28 -0.06 -23.85
CA SER A 44 -8.30 0.97 -24.22
C SER A 44 -7.51 0.58 -25.48
N PHE A 45 -7.23 1.55 -26.35
CA PHE A 45 -6.51 1.34 -27.61
C PHE A 45 -5.13 0.69 -27.43
N LEU A 46 -4.35 1.15 -26.44
CA LEU A 46 -3.04 0.57 -26.12
C LEU A 46 -3.11 -0.57 -25.09
N GLY A 47 -4.30 -0.83 -24.53
CA GLY A 47 -4.55 -1.95 -23.61
C GLY A 47 -3.56 -2.00 -22.43
N LEU A 48 -2.87 -3.15 -22.30
CA LEU A 48 -1.87 -3.40 -21.25
C LEU A 48 -0.63 -2.49 -21.36
N LEU A 49 -0.28 -1.94 -22.52
CA LEU A 49 0.90 -1.07 -22.63
C LEU A 49 0.79 0.16 -21.72
N TRP A 50 -0.43 0.63 -21.45
CA TRP A 50 -0.66 1.75 -20.52
C TRP A 50 -0.15 1.49 -19.10
N THR A 51 -0.05 0.22 -18.66
CA THR A 51 0.49 -0.11 -17.35
C THR A 51 1.94 0.36 -17.21
N PHE A 52 2.73 0.30 -18.29
CA PHE A 52 4.15 0.69 -18.30
C PHE A 52 4.36 2.13 -18.76
N ILE A 53 3.55 2.59 -19.72
CA ILE A 53 3.67 3.95 -20.27
C ILE A 53 3.42 4.99 -19.18
N LEU A 54 2.38 4.86 -18.37
CA LEU A 54 2.07 5.89 -17.35
C LEU A 54 3.18 6.01 -16.28
N PRO A 55 3.64 4.92 -15.63
CA PRO A 55 4.73 5.03 -14.66
C PRO A 55 6.07 5.43 -15.32
N GLY A 56 6.32 5.02 -16.57
CA GLY A 56 7.51 5.42 -17.32
C GLY A 56 7.54 6.91 -17.65
N LEU A 57 6.42 7.46 -18.14
CA LEU A 57 6.25 8.90 -18.35
C LEU A 57 6.36 9.67 -17.03
N THR A 58 5.78 9.14 -15.95
CA THR A 58 5.88 9.75 -14.62
C THR A 58 7.33 9.83 -14.15
N LEU A 59 8.10 8.75 -14.29
CA LEU A 59 9.53 8.74 -13.99
C LEU A 59 10.31 9.72 -14.87
N ALA A 60 10.01 9.78 -16.18
CA ALA A 60 10.63 10.71 -17.11
C ALA A 60 10.34 12.18 -16.73
N ILE A 61 9.10 12.51 -16.37
CA ILE A 61 8.70 13.84 -15.91
C ILE A 61 9.46 14.20 -14.63
N TYR A 62 9.53 13.31 -13.65
CA TYR A 62 10.29 13.59 -12.42
C TYR A 62 11.78 13.76 -12.69
N THR A 63 12.34 12.98 -13.61
CA THR A 63 13.74 13.10 -14.03
C THR A 63 14.00 14.44 -14.72
N LEU A 64 13.08 14.88 -15.60
CA LEU A 64 13.19 16.17 -16.28
C LEU A 64 13.06 17.33 -15.29
N VAL A 65 12.01 17.34 -14.45
CA VAL A 65 11.74 18.45 -13.52
C VAL A 65 12.81 18.54 -12.45
N PHE A 66 13.08 17.45 -11.72
CA PHE A 66 14.02 17.50 -10.62
C PHE A 66 15.47 17.42 -11.09
N GLY A 67 15.73 16.71 -12.18
CA GLY A 67 17.08 16.54 -12.67
C GLY A 67 17.58 17.68 -13.56
N VAL A 68 16.77 18.12 -14.53
CA VAL A 68 17.20 19.13 -15.51
C VAL A 68 16.80 20.54 -15.08
N VAL A 69 15.55 20.74 -14.68
CA VAL A 69 15.01 22.07 -14.35
C VAL A 69 15.49 22.55 -12.98
N LEU A 70 15.27 21.76 -11.94
CA LEU A 70 15.61 22.12 -10.56
C LEU A 70 17.05 21.75 -10.17
N ARG A 71 17.72 20.90 -10.95
CA ARG A 71 19.08 20.38 -10.68
C ARG A 71 19.26 19.92 -9.23
N SER A 72 18.23 19.25 -8.72
CA SER A 72 18.15 18.81 -7.32
C SER A 72 19.18 17.71 -7.05
N ARG A 73 19.82 17.80 -5.88
CA ARG A 73 20.77 16.79 -5.39
C ARG A 73 20.25 16.17 -4.11
N TRP A 74 20.41 14.85 -4.00
CA TRP A 74 19.94 14.10 -2.83
C TRP A 74 20.80 14.40 -1.59
N SER A 75 22.11 14.38 -1.75
CA SER A 75 23.10 14.78 -0.75
C SER A 75 24.05 15.86 -1.32
N PRO A 76 24.63 16.76 -0.51
CA PRO A 76 25.60 17.76 -1.00
C PRO A 76 26.81 17.13 -1.70
N ASP A 77 27.24 15.95 -1.24
CA ASP A 77 28.40 15.21 -1.75
C ASP A 77 28.10 14.33 -2.97
N GLU A 78 26.83 14.18 -3.35
CA GLU A 78 26.42 13.31 -4.46
C GLU A 78 26.16 14.10 -5.76
N SER A 79 26.71 13.58 -6.85
CA SER A 79 26.91 14.33 -8.10
C SER A 79 25.83 14.14 -9.17
N SER A 80 24.89 13.19 -9.02
CA SER A 80 23.95 12.83 -10.08
C SER A 80 22.51 13.32 -9.82
N THR A 81 21.99 14.11 -10.74
CA THR A 81 20.58 14.53 -10.80
C THR A 81 19.63 13.36 -11.11
N THR A 82 20.11 12.34 -11.81
CA THR A 82 19.35 11.11 -12.10
C THR A 82 19.10 10.29 -10.83
N GLN A 83 20.08 10.24 -9.93
CA GLN A 83 19.96 9.56 -8.63
C GLN A 83 18.80 10.14 -7.82
N TYR A 84 18.70 11.46 -7.75
CA TYR A 84 17.61 12.13 -7.05
C TYR A 84 16.25 11.70 -7.59
N ALA A 85 16.07 11.70 -8.92
CA ALA A 85 14.81 11.33 -9.55
C ALA A 85 14.42 9.87 -9.27
N LEU A 86 15.40 8.96 -9.31
CA LEU A 86 15.20 7.54 -8.98
C LEU A 86 14.82 7.32 -7.51
N LEU A 87 15.51 7.97 -6.57
CA LEU A 87 15.21 7.88 -5.13
C LEU A 87 13.86 8.49 -4.77
N LEU A 88 13.50 9.61 -5.41
CA LEU A 88 12.18 10.23 -5.29
C LEU A 88 11.11 9.26 -5.81
N TYR A 89 11.32 8.67 -6.99
CA TYR A 89 10.37 7.74 -7.59
C TYR A 89 10.12 6.50 -6.73
N LEU A 90 11.17 5.94 -6.12
CA LEU A 90 11.02 4.83 -5.15
C LEU A 90 10.17 5.22 -3.95
N GLY A 91 10.38 6.42 -3.39
CA GLY A 91 9.57 6.93 -2.29
C GLY A 91 8.09 7.10 -2.69
N LEU A 92 7.85 7.60 -3.91
CA LEU A 92 6.50 7.71 -4.46
C LEU A 92 5.85 6.35 -4.74
N CYS A 93 6.60 5.31 -5.11
CA CYS A 93 6.03 3.98 -5.31
C CYS A 93 5.35 3.44 -4.04
N VAL A 94 6.02 3.58 -2.90
CA VAL A 94 5.48 3.20 -1.59
C VAL A 94 4.27 4.06 -1.23
N TYR A 95 4.37 5.37 -1.43
CA TYR A 95 3.26 6.29 -1.17
C TYR A 95 2.03 5.97 -2.03
N TRP A 96 2.21 5.77 -3.34
CA TRP A 96 1.10 5.46 -4.24
C TRP A 96 0.46 4.13 -3.90
N PHE A 97 1.22 3.11 -3.47
CA PHE A 97 0.64 1.87 -2.96
C PHE A 97 -0.36 2.13 -1.81
N VAL A 98 0.07 2.89 -0.81
CA VAL A 98 -0.77 3.26 0.35
C VAL A 98 -1.95 4.13 -0.09
N SER A 99 -1.69 5.15 -0.91
CA SER A 99 -2.70 6.09 -1.39
C SER A 99 -3.77 5.41 -2.24
N ASP A 100 -3.39 4.46 -3.09
CA ASP A 100 -4.31 3.71 -3.94
C ASP A 100 -5.25 2.87 -3.07
N CYS A 101 -4.72 2.19 -2.04
CA CYS A 101 -5.51 1.32 -1.16
C CYS A 101 -6.40 2.10 -0.18
N LEU A 102 -5.85 3.14 0.46
CA LEU A 102 -6.57 3.92 1.48
C LEU A 102 -7.55 4.91 0.86
N GLY A 103 -7.22 5.49 -0.29
CA GLY A 103 -8.08 6.49 -0.97
C GLY A 103 -9.41 5.91 -1.45
N GLU A 104 -9.43 4.63 -1.83
CA GLU A 104 -10.68 3.95 -2.21
C GLU A 104 -11.41 3.29 -1.03
N ALA A 105 -10.71 3.02 0.07
CA ALA A 105 -11.21 2.24 1.20
C ALA A 105 -12.58 2.70 1.74
N PRO A 106 -12.82 4.01 1.99
CA PRO A 106 -14.12 4.50 2.48
C PRO A 106 -15.31 4.15 1.58
N SER A 107 -15.06 3.97 0.28
CA SER A 107 -16.10 3.70 -0.71
C SER A 107 -16.28 2.22 -1.04
N LEU A 108 -15.44 1.31 -0.51
CA LEU A 108 -15.39 -0.09 -0.93
C LEU A 108 -16.73 -0.82 -0.81
N ILE A 109 -17.42 -0.67 0.32
CA ILE A 109 -18.69 -1.36 0.56
C ILE A 109 -19.81 -0.75 -0.29
N ARG A 110 -19.88 0.58 -0.35
CA ARG A 110 -20.88 1.33 -1.11
C ARG A 110 -20.76 1.13 -2.62
N ASN A 111 -19.55 0.95 -3.14
CA ASN A 111 -19.34 0.65 -4.56
C ASN A 111 -19.70 -0.80 -4.93
N HIS A 112 -19.91 -1.66 -3.92
CA HIS A 112 -20.20 -3.08 -4.09
C HIS A 112 -21.49 -3.50 -3.38
N VAL A 113 -22.53 -2.64 -3.38
CA VAL A 113 -23.85 -2.93 -2.76
C VAL A 113 -24.44 -4.28 -3.19
N ASN A 114 -24.23 -4.66 -4.45
CA ASN A 114 -24.70 -5.94 -4.98
C ASN A 114 -24.11 -7.17 -4.28
N TYR A 115 -22.97 -7.02 -3.58
CA TYR A 115 -22.38 -8.05 -2.74
C TYR A 115 -22.93 -8.00 -1.31
N VAL A 116 -23.27 -6.82 -0.80
CA VAL A 116 -23.89 -6.64 0.54
C VAL A 116 -25.25 -7.34 0.60
N LYS A 117 -26.05 -7.24 -0.46
CA LYS A 117 -27.39 -7.87 -0.53
C LYS A 117 -27.37 -9.39 -0.78
N LYS A 118 -26.20 -9.98 -1.03
CA LYS A 118 -26.06 -11.44 -1.22
C LYS A 118 -25.72 -12.11 0.12
N VAL A 119 -26.62 -13.00 0.54
CA VAL A 119 -26.60 -13.70 1.84
C VAL A 119 -25.28 -14.42 2.17
N VAL A 120 -24.42 -14.71 1.20
CA VAL A 120 -23.22 -15.57 1.38
C VAL A 120 -21.89 -14.85 1.06
N PHE A 121 -21.86 -13.56 0.71
CA PHE A 121 -20.60 -12.91 0.31
C PHE A 121 -19.80 -12.36 1.53
N PRO A 122 -18.51 -12.73 1.70
CA PRO A 122 -17.65 -12.18 2.75
C PRO A 122 -17.10 -10.79 2.35
N LEU A 123 -17.71 -9.73 2.87
CA LEU A 123 -17.34 -8.33 2.55
C LEU A 123 -15.93 -7.94 3.04
N GLU A 124 -15.43 -8.62 4.06
CA GLU A 124 -14.09 -8.47 4.63
C GLU A 124 -12.96 -8.79 3.64
N VAL A 125 -13.27 -9.45 2.53
CA VAL A 125 -12.35 -9.74 1.42
C VAL A 125 -12.06 -8.52 0.55
N LEU A 126 -12.92 -7.49 0.56
CA LEU A 126 -12.77 -6.34 -0.32
C LEU A 126 -11.47 -5.56 -0.10
N PRO A 127 -11.04 -5.25 1.15
CA PRO A 127 -9.73 -4.65 1.40
C PRO A 127 -8.54 -5.51 0.96
N TRP A 128 -8.64 -6.85 1.03
CA TRP A 128 -7.61 -7.74 0.49
C TRP A 128 -7.45 -7.57 -1.02
N ILE A 129 -8.57 -7.47 -1.75
CA ILE A 129 -8.56 -7.25 -3.20
C ILE A 129 -7.87 -5.92 -3.54
N SER A 130 -8.13 -4.86 -2.76
CA SER A 130 -7.49 -3.55 -2.91
C SER A 130 -5.97 -3.64 -2.72
N VAL A 131 -5.51 -4.28 -1.65
CA VAL A 131 -4.08 -4.46 -1.37
C VAL A 131 -3.39 -5.29 -2.47
N LEU A 132 -4.02 -6.36 -2.95
CA LEU A 132 -3.46 -7.20 -4.03
C LEU A 132 -3.41 -6.47 -5.38
N ASP A 133 -4.43 -5.67 -5.72
CA ASP A 133 -4.41 -4.79 -6.90
C ASP A 133 -3.29 -3.74 -6.76
N GLY A 134 -3.17 -3.10 -5.59
CA GLY A 134 -2.10 -2.16 -5.28
C GLY A 134 -0.70 -2.76 -5.40
N LEU A 135 -0.51 -4.00 -4.93
CA LEU A 135 0.76 -4.73 -5.07
C LEU A 135 1.08 -5.03 -6.54
N PHE A 136 0.09 -5.42 -7.34
CA PHE A 136 0.28 -5.62 -8.78
C PHE A 136 0.71 -4.33 -9.47
N GLN A 137 0.05 -3.20 -9.18
CA GLN A 137 0.42 -1.89 -9.72
C GLN A 137 1.82 -1.45 -9.27
N SER A 138 2.16 -1.74 -8.01
CA SER A 138 3.49 -1.43 -7.47
C SER A 138 4.57 -2.28 -8.12
N ALA A 139 4.31 -3.55 -8.41
CA ALA A 139 5.24 -4.39 -9.16
C ALA A 139 5.54 -3.81 -10.56
N ILE A 140 4.54 -3.25 -11.23
CA ILE A 140 4.74 -2.57 -12.52
C ILE A 140 5.59 -1.31 -12.35
N ARG A 141 5.26 -0.44 -11.37
CA ARG A 141 6.05 0.76 -11.06
C ARG A 141 7.51 0.43 -10.74
N ILE A 142 7.73 -0.60 -9.93
CA ILE A 142 9.08 -1.08 -9.57
C ILE A 142 9.79 -1.67 -10.78
N SER A 143 9.09 -2.41 -11.65
CA SER A 143 9.69 -2.91 -12.90
C SER A 143 10.19 -1.76 -13.80
N VAL A 144 9.42 -0.67 -13.91
CA VAL A 144 9.84 0.54 -14.63
C VAL A 144 11.07 1.17 -13.97
N PHE A 145 11.10 1.26 -12.65
CA PHE A 145 12.29 1.69 -11.92
C PHE A 145 13.51 0.80 -12.22
N LEU A 146 13.36 -0.52 -12.18
CA LEU A 146 14.46 -1.46 -12.41
C LEU A 146 15.01 -1.34 -13.84
N ILE A 147 14.15 -1.14 -14.83
CA ILE A 147 14.58 -0.87 -16.21
C ILE A 147 15.41 0.42 -16.27
N ALA A 148 14.93 1.50 -15.65
CA ALA A 148 15.66 2.77 -15.62
C ALA A 148 17.00 2.64 -14.87
N TYR A 149 17.01 2.00 -13.71
CA TYR A 149 18.22 1.72 -12.95
C TYR A 149 19.22 0.93 -13.80
N PHE A 150 18.77 -0.10 -14.51
CA PHE A 150 19.62 -0.88 -15.39
C PHE A 150 20.30 -0.05 -16.49
N VAL A 151 19.54 0.85 -17.12
CA VAL A 151 20.06 1.72 -18.18
C VAL A 151 21.10 2.72 -17.66
N PHE A 152 20.92 3.27 -16.45
CA PHE A 152 21.78 4.33 -15.92
C PHE A 152 22.94 3.84 -15.03
N TYR A 153 22.73 2.76 -14.28
CA TYR A 153 23.64 2.28 -13.24
C TYR A 153 24.05 0.80 -13.39
N GLY A 154 23.46 0.07 -14.35
CA GLY A 154 23.74 -1.34 -14.57
C GLY A 154 22.97 -2.26 -13.62
N ILE A 155 23.57 -3.38 -13.22
CA ILE A 155 22.83 -4.45 -12.54
C ILE A 155 22.35 -3.97 -11.14
N PRO A 156 21.04 -4.05 -10.83
CA PRO A 156 20.52 -3.74 -9.49
C PRO A 156 21.12 -4.65 -8.41
N PRO A 157 21.18 -4.19 -7.15
CA PRO A 157 21.69 -5.00 -6.06
C PRO A 157 20.84 -6.24 -5.81
N TRP A 158 21.47 -7.34 -5.41
CA TRP A 158 20.79 -8.62 -5.15
C TRP A 158 19.75 -8.52 -4.02
N THR A 159 19.88 -7.52 -3.14
CA THR A 159 18.94 -7.21 -2.06
C THR A 159 17.52 -6.93 -2.55
N LEU A 160 17.31 -6.68 -3.86
CA LEU A 160 15.97 -6.55 -4.44
C LEU A 160 15.04 -7.73 -4.09
N VAL A 161 15.60 -8.92 -3.89
CA VAL A 161 14.84 -10.13 -3.52
C VAL A 161 14.18 -9.99 -2.14
N LEU A 162 14.68 -9.09 -1.28
CA LEU A 162 14.10 -8.78 0.03
C LEU A 162 12.92 -7.81 -0.04
N LEU A 163 12.62 -7.24 -1.21
CA LEU A 163 11.53 -6.28 -1.36
C LEU A 163 10.16 -6.79 -0.86
N PRO A 164 9.71 -8.03 -1.15
CA PRO A 164 8.45 -8.55 -0.62
C PRO A 164 8.44 -8.60 0.91
N LEU A 165 9.60 -8.86 1.53
CA LEU A 165 9.76 -8.88 2.98
C LEU A 165 9.66 -7.46 3.55
N VAL A 166 10.33 -6.49 2.94
CA VAL A 166 10.28 -5.06 3.32
C VAL A 166 8.85 -4.51 3.25
N TRP A 167 8.10 -4.89 2.22
CA TRP A 167 6.74 -4.38 2.02
C TRP A 167 5.68 -5.08 2.88
N LEU A 168 6.01 -6.21 3.51
CA LEU A 168 5.07 -6.96 4.35
C LEU A 168 4.44 -6.12 5.47
N PRO A 169 5.20 -5.38 6.32
CA PRO A 169 4.62 -4.52 7.34
C PRO A 169 3.67 -3.45 6.80
N ILE A 170 4.03 -2.77 5.69
CA ILE A 170 3.17 -1.72 5.13
C ILE A 170 1.90 -2.30 4.51
N CYS A 171 1.94 -3.50 3.94
CA CYS A 171 0.75 -4.22 3.46
C CYS A 171 -0.25 -4.48 4.59
N PHE A 172 0.19 -5.03 5.73
CA PHE A 172 -0.69 -5.30 6.86
C PHE A 172 -1.23 -4.01 7.49
N TRP A 173 -0.38 -3.00 7.65
CA TRP A 173 -0.83 -1.71 8.17
C TRP A 173 -1.89 -1.07 7.27
N THR A 174 -1.65 -1.06 5.96
CA THR A 174 -2.60 -0.54 4.95
C THR A 174 -3.91 -1.32 4.99
N LEU A 175 -3.83 -2.65 5.06
CA LEU A 175 -5.01 -3.52 5.17
C LEU A 175 -5.85 -3.22 6.42
N GLY A 176 -5.19 -3.03 7.57
CA GLY A 176 -5.83 -2.65 8.82
C GLY A 176 -6.62 -1.35 8.72
N ILE A 177 -5.98 -0.30 8.18
CA ILE A 177 -6.65 0.99 7.97
C ILE A 177 -7.76 0.86 6.92
N SER A 178 -7.53 0.13 5.84
CA SER A 178 -8.55 -0.09 4.81
C SER A 178 -9.82 -0.73 5.41
N TRP A 179 -9.72 -1.67 6.35
CA TRP A 179 -10.89 -2.20 7.06
C TRP A 179 -11.60 -1.14 7.91
N VAL A 180 -10.85 -0.36 8.68
CA VAL A 180 -11.43 0.71 9.53
C VAL A 180 -12.13 1.76 8.66
N LEU A 181 -11.49 2.21 7.59
CA LEU A 181 -12.04 3.18 6.66
C LEU A 181 -13.24 2.62 5.89
N ALA A 182 -13.19 1.37 5.45
CA ALA A 182 -14.31 0.73 4.76
C ALA A 182 -15.54 0.59 5.66
N ALA A 183 -15.36 0.26 6.95
CA ALA A 183 -16.45 0.21 7.91
C ALA A 183 -17.03 1.61 8.17
N THR A 184 -16.16 2.60 8.40
CA THR A 184 -16.59 3.96 8.76
C THR A 184 -17.21 4.70 7.58
N GLY A 185 -16.70 4.49 6.37
CA GLY A 185 -17.18 5.12 5.14
C GLY A 185 -18.57 4.68 4.67
N VAL A 186 -19.10 3.59 5.23
CA VAL A 186 -20.53 3.23 5.08
C VAL A 186 -21.41 4.28 5.76
N PHE A 187 -21.01 4.75 6.94
CA PHE A 187 -21.78 5.69 7.76
C PHE A 187 -21.45 7.16 7.43
N VAL A 188 -20.20 7.45 7.06
CA VAL A 188 -19.71 8.81 6.81
C VAL A 188 -19.36 8.98 5.33
N ARG A 189 -20.21 9.71 4.60
CA ARG A 189 -20.05 9.87 3.14
C ARG A 189 -18.82 10.70 2.75
N ASP A 190 -18.51 11.74 3.52
CA ASP A 190 -17.42 12.68 3.25
C ASP A 190 -16.04 12.16 3.69
N LEU A 191 -15.98 10.93 4.23
CA LEU A 191 -14.74 10.34 4.70
C LEU A 191 -13.75 10.14 3.55
N ARG A 192 -14.24 9.97 2.31
CA ARG A 192 -13.38 9.81 1.13
C ARG A 192 -12.54 11.07 0.88
N GLU A 193 -13.16 12.23 0.94
CA GLU A 193 -12.54 13.53 0.74
C GLU A 193 -11.55 13.84 1.86
N ILE A 194 -11.93 13.55 3.11
CA ILE A 194 -11.05 13.70 4.28
C ILE A 194 -9.80 12.82 4.16
N VAL A 195 -9.98 11.53 3.81
CA VAL A 195 -8.85 10.61 3.61
C VAL A 195 -7.94 11.08 2.48
N GLY A 196 -8.52 11.59 1.38
CA GLY A 196 -7.75 12.19 0.29
C GLY A 196 -6.83 13.33 0.75
N LEU A 197 -7.35 14.22 1.59
CA LEU A 197 -6.55 15.31 2.18
C LEU A 197 -5.44 14.79 3.12
N ILE A 198 -5.75 13.81 3.97
CA ILE A 198 -4.78 13.21 4.89
C ILE A 198 -3.62 12.55 4.12
N LEU A 199 -3.92 11.86 3.02
CA LEU A 199 -2.90 11.21 2.18
C LEU A 199 -1.93 12.23 1.59
N ILE A 200 -2.41 13.39 1.13
CA ILE A 200 -1.53 14.48 0.68
C ILE A 200 -0.60 14.92 1.82
N GLY A 201 -1.13 15.07 3.05
CA GLY A 201 -0.33 15.38 4.23
C GLY A 201 0.76 14.33 4.50
N PHE A 202 0.41 13.04 4.45
CA PHE A 202 1.38 11.94 4.61
C PHE A 202 2.47 11.91 3.53
N MET A 203 2.17 12.32 2.30
CA MET A 203 3.17 12.42 1.24
C MET A 203 4.28 13.40 1.61
N PHE A 204 3.93 14.58 2.14
CA PHE A 204 4.89 15.62 2.51
C PHE A 204 5.55 15.39 3.89
N LEU A 205 4.84 14.73 4.80
CA LEU A 205 5.35 14.27 6.10
C LEU A 205 6.16 12.97 6.00
N SER A 206 6.47 12.51 4.80
CA SER A 206 7.41 11.41 4.56
C SER A 206 8.67 11.96 3.89
N PRO A 207 9.86 11.39 4.12
CA PRO A 207 11.08 11.80 3.44
C PRO A 207 11.11 11.32 1.98
N ILE A 208 10.10 11.68 1.18
CA ILE A 208 9.98 11.32 -0.24
C ILE A 208 10.80 12.31 -1.08
N PHE A 209 10.61 13.61 -0.85
CA PHE A 209 11.24 14.69 -1.62
C PHE A 209 12.57 15.18 -1.03
N TYR A 210 12.96 14.70 0.15
CA TYR A 210 14.15 15.16 0.86
C TYR A 210 14.78 14.02 1.65
N SER A 211 16.08 14.15 1.93
CA SER A 211 16.80 13.27 2.83
C SER A 211 16.51 13.60 4.30
N LEU A 212 16.58 12.59 5.17
CA LEU A 212 16.35 12.77 6.61
C LEU A 212 17.38 13.71 7.26
N ASP A 213 18.60 13.78 6.71
CA ASP A 213 19.68 14.60 7.25
C ASP A 213 19.38 16.10 7.16
N ARG A 214 18.53 16.52 6.22
CA ARG A 214 18.11 17.91 6.04
C ARG A 214 16.99 18.33 6.99
N VAL A 215 16.43 17.40 7.76
CA VAL A 215 15.30 17.66 8.64
C VAL A 215 15.81 18.07 10.02
N PRO A 216 15.34 19.21 10.57
CA PRO A 216 15.72 19.63 11.92
C PRO A 216 15.31 18.58 12.96
N GLU A 217 16.12 18.39 13.99
CA GLU A 217 15.93 17.31 14.97
C GLU A 217 14.54 17.34 15.63
N SER A 218 14.00 18.52 15.90
CA SER A 218 12.66 18.71 16.48
C SER A 218 11.53 18.13 15.60
N ALA A 219 11.70 18.10 14.29
CA ALA A 219 10.70 17.58 13.35
C ALA A 219 10.90 16.09 13.02
N ARG A 220 12.03 15.48 13.37
CA ARG A 220 12.33 14.07 13.07
C ARG A 220 11.33 13.11 13.74
N PHE A 221 10.86 13.43 14.95
CA PHE A 221 9.84 12.66 15.65
C PHE A 221 8.55 12.52 14.82
N LEU A 222 8.10 13.60 14.16
CA LEU A 222 6.88 13.57 13.33
C LEU A 222 7.04 12.65 12.11
N LEU A 223 8.24 12.64 11.52
CA LEU A 223 8.55 11.73 10.40
C LEU A 223 8.60 10.28 10.86
N GLN A 224 9.14 10.01 12.05
CA GLN A 224 9.20 8.66 12.61
C GLN A 224 7.84 8.09 13.00
N LEU A 225 6.89 8.96 13.39
CA LEU A 225 5.49 8.56 13.61
C LEU A 225 4.77 8.19 12.31
N ASN A 226 5.22 8.70 11.17
CA ASN A 226 4.59 8.41 9.89
C ASN A 226 4.92 6.98 9.45
N PRO A 227 3.92 6.09 9.30
CA PRO A 227 4.12 4.69 8.96
C PRO A 227 4.63 4.48 7.52
N ILE A 228 4.60 5.50 6.66
CA ILE A 228 5.16 5.46 5.30
C ILE A 228 6.69 5.68 5.33
N THR A 229 7.22 6.37 6.33
CA THR A 229 8.63 6.76 6.40
C THR A 229 9.58 5.56 6.35
N LEU A 230 9.41 4.59 7.25
CA LEU A 230 10.31 3.43 7.31
C LEU A 230 10.24 2.56 6.04
N PRO A 231 9.06 2.22 5.50
CA PRO A 231 8.96 1.53 4.21
C PRO A 231 9.62 2.28 3.05
N VAL A 232 9.55 3.62 3.00
CA VAL A 232 10.24 4.43 1.98
C VAL A 232 11.76 4.27 2.09
N LEU A 233 12.31 4.37 3.30
CA LEU A 233 13.75 4.22 3.54
C LEU A 233 14.22 2.81 3.20
N GLN A 234 13.56 1.78 3.75
CA GLN A 234 13.93 0.39 3.51
C GLN A 234 13.78 -0.01 2.04
N THR A 235 12.81 0.56 1.31
CA THR A 235 12.67 0.32 -0.14
C THR A 235 13.87 0.88 -0.91
N ARG A 236 14.38 2.07 -0.53
CA ARG A 236 15.60 2.64 -1.12
C ARG A 236 16.83 1.82 -0.76
N ASP A 237 16.92 1.38 0.48
CA ASP A 237 18.02 0.55 0.97
C ASP A 237 18.16 -0.73 0.13
N VAL A 238 17.06 -1.47 -0.07
CA VAL A 238 17.12 -2.75 -0.79
C VAL A 238 17.15 -2.62 -2.31
N LEU A 239 16.57 -1.57 -2.91
CA LEU A 239 16.50 -1.42 -4.37
C LEU A 239 17.59 -0.54 -4.98
N TYR A 240 18.14 0.40 -4.22
CA TYR A 240 19.15 1.35 -4.72
C TYR A 240 20.50 1.17 -4.03
N TYR A 241 20.54 1.17 -2.70
CA TYR A 241 21.82 1.19 -1.96
C TYR A 241 22.42 -0.20 -1.71
N GLY A 242 21.65 -1.27 -1.88
CA GLY A 242 22.15 -2.63 -1.61
C GLY A 242 22.26 -2.97 -0.11
N VAL A 243 21.53 -2.26 0.74
CA VAL A 243 21.61 -2.39 2.21
C VAL A 243 20.51 -3.32 2.71
N ILE A 244 20.89 -4.25 3.60
CA ILE A 244 19.95 -5.17 4.24
C ILE A 244 19.26 -4.42 5.41
N PRO A 245 17.92 -4.45 5.50
CA PRO A 245 17.19 -3.83 6.60
C PRO A 245 17.54 -4.48 7.94
N ASP A 246 17.53 -3.69 9.02
CA ASP A 246 17.68 -4.21 10.38
C ASP A 246 16.56 -5.22 10.70
N PRO A 247 16.89 -6.51 10.94
CA PRO A 247 15.91 -7.53 11.24
C PRO A 247 15.12 -7.26 12.52
N ALA A 248 15.74 -6.62 13.52
CA ALA A 248 15.07 -6.35 14.80
C ALA A 248 13.97 -5.31 14.62
N LEU A 249 14.32 -4.16 14.04
CA LEU A 249 13.36 -3.11 13.72
C LEU A 249 12.25 -3.61 12.78
N TRP A 250 12.62 -4.34 11.72
CA TRP A 250 11.65 -4.93 10.79
C TRP A 250 10.66 -5.87 11.49
N SER A 251 11.15 -6.72 12.41
CA SER A 251 10.31 -7.67 13.15
C SER A 251 9.31 -6.95 14.06
N ILE A 252 9.76 -5.92 14.78
CA ILE A 252 8.91 -5.12 15.68
C ILE A 252 7.78 -4.45 14.89
N ILE A 253 8.12 -3.80 13.77
CA ILE A 253 7.12 -3.10 12.94
C ILE A 253 6.16 -4.08 12.30
N THR A 254 6.66 -5.21 11.79
CA THR A 254 5.81 -6.26 11.20
C THR A 254 4.81 -6.78 12.22
N PHE A 255 5.26 -7.06 13.44
CA PHE A 255 4.38 -7.48 14.53
C PHE A 255 3.33 -6.41 14.87
N ALA A 256 3.73 -5.15 15.00
CA ALA A 256 2.82 -4.04 15.25
C ALA A 256 1.78 -3.87 14.13
N SER A 257 2.21 -3.95 12.86
CA SER A 257 1.33 -3.87 11.70
C SER A 257 0.32 -5.02 11.63
N ILE A 258 0.74 -6.24 11.98
CA ILE A 258 -0.16 -7.40 12.04
C ILE A 258 -1.20 -7.22 13.14
N LEU A 259 -0.79 -6.78 14.34
CA LEU A 259 -1.70 -6.50 15.44
C LEU A 259 -2.71 -5.40 15.07
N PHE A 260 -2.24 -4.37 14.38
CA PHE A 260 -3.09 -3.29 13.88
C PHE A 260 -4.08 -3.79 12.82
N ALA A 261 -3.64 -4.61 11.87
CA ALA A 261 -4.49 -5.26 10.88
C ALA A 261 -5.59 -6.10 11.54
N TRP A 262 -5.22 -6.83 12.59
CA TRP A 262 -6.13 -7.64 13.38
C TRP A 262 -7.20 -6.80 14.09
N ALA A 263 -6.79 -5.71 14.75
CA ALA A 263 -7.71 -4.78 15.39
C ALA A 263 -8.68 -4.12 14.37
N GLY A 264 -8.17 -3.70 13.22
CA GLY A 264 -8.99 -3.14 12.14
C GLY A 264 -10.02 -4.13 11.60
N HIS A 265 -9.61 -5.39 11.38
CA HIS A 265 -10.51 -6.46 10.97
C HIS A 265 -11.60 -6.74 12.02
N ALA A 266 -11.24 -6.81 13.30
CA ALA A 266 -12.20 -7.03 14.37
C ALA A 266 -13.26 -5.92 14.44
N LEU A 267 -12.85 -4.65 14.26
CA LEU A 267 -13.74 -3.51 14.20
C LEU A 267 -14.68 -3.57 12.98
N PHE A 268 -14.16 -3.98 11.82
CA PHE A 268 -14.97 -4.19 10.62
C PHE A 268 -16.02 -5.28 10.83
N MET A 269 -15.64 -6.42 11.39
CA MET A 269 -16.55 -7.53 11.65
C MET A 269 -17.65 -7.17 12.66
N LYS A 270 -17.33 -6.36 13.68
CA LYS A 270 -18.31 -5.82 14.63
C LYS A 270 -19.32 -4.90 13.94
N SER A 271 -18.87 -4.11 12.96
CA SER A 271 -19.71 -3.13 12.25
C SER A 271 -20.55 -3.74 11.13
N ARG A 272 -20.15 -4.92 10.62
CA ARG A 272 -20.76 -5.58 9.45
C ARG A 272 -22.27 -5.78 9.55
N GLY A 273 -22.79 -6.08 10.73
CA GLY A 273 -24.23 -6.30 10.94
C GLY A 273 -25.08 -5.09 10.57
N ALA A 274 -24.57 -3.88 10.78
CA ALA A 274 -25.29 -2.63 10.53
C ALA A 274 -25.21 -2.14 9.08
N PHE A 275 -24.41 -2.77 8.22
CA PHE A 275 -24.25 -2.29 6.83
C PHE A 275 -25.53 -2.46 6.00
N ALA A 276 -26.31 -3.51 6.25
CA ALA A 276 -27.55 -3.77 5.51
C ALA A 276 -28.66 -2.77 5.85
N ASP A 277 -28.62 -2.17 7.05
CA ASP A 277 -29.62 -1.20 7.49
C ASP A 277 -29.37 0.21 6.90
N VAL A 278 -28.15 0.49 6.47
CA VAL A 278 -27.70 1.82 6.01
C VAL A 278 -27.61 1.92 4.47
N ILE A 279 -27.53 0.79 3.76
CA ILE A 279 -27.31 0.72 2.30
C ILE A 279 -28.54 0.18 1.56
#